data_AF-A0A661NGD4-F1
#
_entry.id   AF-A0A661NGD4-F1
#
_cell.length_a   1.000
_cell.length_b   1.000
_cell.length_c   1.000
_cell.angle_alpha   90.00
_cell.angle_beta   90.00
_cell.angle_gamma   90.00
#
_symmetry.space_group_name_H-M   'P 1'
#
loop_
_entity.id
_entity.type
_entity.pdbx_description
1 polymer ?
#
loop_
_entity_poly.entity_id
_entity_poly.type
_entity_poly.pdbx_seq_one_letter_code
_entity_poly.pdbx_strand_id
1 'polypeptide(L)'
;MVGMTRPTVFALALAAFSVVGLGSRGAAALDLHVAPGGTGDGSAASPFGTIDAALGAASDGDRVVLHEGDYGDALLMGVFGSETTVVVASGEQARFRSVEIRATHLTFRGATVSLSYGDPYEARTMVTVHGSSESVTVADCDIFSVTDGVAAGWGAADWANLPSTGVSVRAPDTTIANNRVRNVGHGISVAHDAPNAIVRGNHIDGFSRDGLRGIGDYGLFEYNVVRNAYDVDDHHDDFFQSWSVGADGTPGEGVVRGVVLRGNFFINFDDPARPFAGQAQGIGCFDGFFED
;
A
#
# COMPACT_ATOMS: atom_id res chain seq x y z
N MET A 1 60.68 72.12 41.80
CA MET A 1 61.05 71.22 40.71
C MET A 1 59.91 70.21 40.59
N VAL A 2 59.11 70.35 39.54
CA VAL A 2 57.77 69.75 39.39
C VAL A 2 57.91 68.27 38.99
N GLY A 3 57.11 67.42 39.61
CA GLY A 3 57.05 65.98 39.33
C GLY A 3 56.32 65.69 38.01
N MET A 4 56.79 64.68 37.28
CA MET A 4 56.12 64.08 36.13
C MET A 4 55.91 62.59 36.41
N THR A 5 54.66 62.22 36.67
CA THR A 5 54.14 60.86 36.60
C THR A 5 53.77 60.54 35.16
N ARG A 6 54.20 59.39 34.64
CA ARG A 6 53.76 58.84 33.34
C ARG A 6 52.67 57.78 33.57
N PRO A 7 51.64 57.69 32.72
CA PRO A 7 50.52 56.79 32.92
C PRO A 7 50.83 55.38 32.40
N THR A 8 50.34 54.38 33.13
CA THR A 8 50.34 52.97 32.74
C THR A 8 49.14 52.71 31.83
N VAL A 9 49.35 52.25 30.60
CA VAL A 9 48.29 51.86 29.67
C VAL A 9 47.86 50.42 30.00
N PHE A 10 46.60 50.24 30.40
CA PHE A 10 45.96 48.93 30.51
C PHE A 10 45.53 48.47 29.12
N ALA A 11 46.09 47.37 28.62
CA ALA A 11 45.61 46.67 27.44
C ALA A 11 44.51 45.68 27.84
N LEU A 12 43.27 45.94 27.39
CA LEU A 12 42.16 45.00 27.50
C LEU A 12 42.37 43.90 26.44
N ALA A 13 42.65 42.67 26.87
CA ALA A 13 42.65 41.50 26.00
C ALA A 13 41.19 41.04 25.79
N LEU A 14 40.65 41.26 24.60
CA LEU A 14 39.35 40.77 24.18
C LEU A 14 39.49 39.28 23.80
N ALA A 15 39.10 38.38 24.70
CA ALA A 15 39.02 36.95 24.40
C ALA A 15 37.82 36.69 23.48
N ALA A 16 38.08 36.43 22.20
CA ALA A 16 37.07 35.97 21.26
C ALA A 16 36.70 34.52 21.59
N PHE A 17 35.54 34.33 22.22
CA PHE A 17 34.90 33.01 22.32
C PHE A 17 34.29 32.67 20.96
N SER A 18 34.99 31.87 20.17
CA SER A 18 34.41 31.19 19.01
C SER A 18 33.41 30.14 19.50
N VAL A 19 32.13 30.50 19.47
CA VAL A 19 31.02 29.55 19.57
C VAL A 19 31.08 28.66 18.34
N VAL A 20 31.59 27.45 18.50
CA VAL A 20 31.43 26.39 17.50
C VAL A 20 29.94 26.05 17.48
N GLY A 21 29.23 26.58 16.49
CA GLY A 21 27.88 26.16 16.19
C GLY A 21 27.91 24.68 15.85
N LEU A 22 27.45 23.83 16.77
CA LEU A 22 26.97 22.49 16.45
C LEU A 22 25.72 22.70 15.57
N GLY A 23 25.95 22.88 14.27
CA GLY A 23 24.89 22.76 13.29
C GLY A 23 24.32 21.36 13.43
N SER A 24 23.05 21.26 13.79
CA SER A 24 22.29 20.03 13.66
C SER A 24 22.29 19.66 12.17
N ARG A 25 23.24 18.82 11.76
CA ARG A 25 23.13 18.12 10.50
C ARG A 25 21.84 17.31 10.62
N GLY A 26 20.83 17.63 9.82
CA GLY A 26 19.68 16.74 9.67
C GLY A 26 20.23 15.35 9.41
N ALA A 27 19.83 14.38 10.24
CA ALA A 27 20.23 13.00 10.00
C ALA A 27 19.77 12.64 8.57
N ALA A 28 20.70 12.18 7.74
CA ALA A 28 20.32 11.68 6.43
C ALA A 28 19.44 10.44 6.64
N ALA A 29 18.40 10.30 5.80
CA ALA A 29 17.60 9.08 5.75
C ALA A 29 18.50 7.84 5.72
N LEU A 30 18.23 6.90 6.60
CA LEU A 30 18.96 5.65 6.75
C LEU A 30 18.27 4.53 5.98
N ASP A 31 19.07 3.61 5.43
CA ASP A 31 18.59 2.32 4.96
C ASP A 31 18.77 1.30 6.11
N LEU A 32 17.66 0.79 6.63
CA LEU A 32 17.58 -0.27 7.64
C LEU A 32 17.29 -1.59 6.94
N HIS A 33 18.26 -2.49 6.93
CA HIS A 33 18.20 -3.74 6.19
C HIS A 33 17.52 -4.85 6.99
N VAL A 34 16.64 -5.60 6.33
CA VAL A 34 15.93 -6.74 6.91
C VAL A 34 16.12 -7.95 6.00
N ALA A 35 16.52 -9.08 6.58
CA ALA A 35 16.59 -10.35 5.88
C ALA A 35 16.00 -11.46 6.78
N PRO A 36 15.20 -12.40 6.25
CA PRO A 36 14.69 -13.51 7.05
C PRO A 36 15.85 -14.28 7.73
N GLY A 37 15.75 -14.46 9.04
CA GLY A 37 16.80 -15.09 9.85
C GLY A 37 17.96 -14.16 10.26
N GLY A 38 17.91 -12.87 9.91
CA GLY A 38 18.83 -11.85 10.43
C GLY A 38 18.74 -11.71 11.96
N THR A 39 19.83 -11.29 12.59
CA THR A 39 19.91 -11.07 14.04
C THR A 39 20.71 -9.83 14.40
N GLY A 40 20.95 -8.96 13.41
CA GLY A 40 21.89 -7.86 13.50
C GLY A 40 21.27 -6.54 13.94
N ASP A 41 21.96 -5.46 13.61
CA ASP A 41 21.65 -4.08 14.01
C ASP A 41 20.94 -3.27 12.92
N GLY A 42 20.56 -3.90 11.81
CA GLY A 42 19.90 -3.24 10.67
C GLY A 42 20.86 -2.64 9.67
N SER A 43 22.17 -2.73 9.88
CA SER A 43 23.14 -2.40 8.83
C SER A 43 23.11 -3.43 7.71
N ALA A 44 23.57 -3.05 6.50
CA ALA A 44 23.67 -3.98 5.37
C ALA A 44 24.52 -5.23 5.67
N ALA A 45 25.52 -5.12 6.55
CA ALA A 45 26.39 -6.23 6.94
C ALA A 45 25.75 -7.14 8.01
N SER A 46 24.79 -6.61 8.77
CA SER A 46 24.14 -7.26 9.90
C SER A 46 22.65 -6.87 9.92
N PRO A 47 21.83 -7.38 8.98
CA PRO A 47 20.43 -6.97 8.87
C PRO A 47 19.61 -7.41 10.08
N PHE A 48 18.52 -6.67 10.35
CA PHE A 48 17.48 -7.10 11.27
C PHE A 48 16.81 -8.39 10.77
N GLY A 49 16.27 -9.18 11.69
CA GLY A 49 15.53 -10.40 11.37
C GLY A 49 14.04 -10.19 11.07
N THR A 50 13.48 -9.05 11.47
CA THR A 50 12.05 -8.77 11.33
C THR A 50 11.82 -7.33 10.86
N ILE A 51 10.71 -7.13 10.15
CA ILE A 51 10.28 -5.81 9.69
C ILE A 51 9.91 -4.93 10.90
N ASP A 52 9.28 -5.50 11.92
CA ASP A 52 8.91 -4.81 13.16
C ASP A 52 10.12 -4.20 13.87
N ALA A 53 11.25 -4.92 13.93
CA ALA A 53 12.47 -4.40 14.54
C ALA A 53 13.03 -3.20 13.74
N ALA A 54 12.97 -3.27 12.42
CA ALA A 54 13.40 -2.18 11.55
C ALA A 54 12.46 -0.96 11.64
N LEU A 55 11.14 -1.16 11.59
CA LEU A 55 10.16 -0.09 11.74
C LEU A 55 10.22 0.55 13.14
N GLY A 56 10.52 -0.22 14.18
CA GLY A 56 10.74 0.31 15.53
C GLY A 56 12.03 1.11 15.69
N ALA A 57 13.00 0.92 14.79
CA ALA A 57 14.24 1.69 14.74
C ALA A 57 14.19 2.86 13.74
N ALA A 58 13.24 2.82 12.79
CA ALA A 58 13.09 3.81 11.73
C ALA A 58 12.63 5.17 12.28
N SER A 59 13.14 6.23 11.67
CA SER A 59 12.67 7.59 11.80
C SER A 59 12.06 8.07 10.49
N ASP A 60 11.40 9.23 10.54
CA ASP A 60 10.91 9.96 9.38
C ASP A 60 11.94 10.02 8.24
N GLY A 61 11.53 9.61 7.04
CA GLY A 61 12.38 9.60 5.84
C GLY A 61 13.21 8.33 5.65
N ASP A 62 13.32 7.46 6.65
CA ASP A 62 14.11 6.23 6.54
C ASP A 62 13.47 5.21 5.60
N ARG A 63 14.31 4.27 5.16
CA ARG A 63 13.90 3.15 4.32
C ARG A 63 14.18 1.83 5.03
N VAL A 64 13.17 1.02 5.20
CA VAL A 64 13.31 -0.39 5.57
C VAL A 64 13.50 -1.20 4.28
N VAL A 65 14.72 -1.65 4.04
CA VAL A 65 15.12 -2.39 2.84
C VAL A 65 15.00 -3.88 3.07
N LEU A 66 14.07 -4.52 2.36
CA LEU A 66 13.80 -5.95 2.46
C LEU A 66 14.66 -6.73 1.48
N HIS A 67 15.44 -7.68 1.99
CA HIS A 67 16.21 -8.62 1.19
C HIS A 67 15.38 -9.84 0.77
N GLU A 68 15.93 -10.63 -0.14
CA GLU A 68 15.29 -11.82 -0.70
C GLU A 68 14.86 -12.79 0.41
N GLY A 69 13.60 -13.23 0.35
CA GLY A 69 13.11 -14.29 1.20
C GLY A 69 11.61 -14.25 1.44
N ASP A 70 11.17 -15.12 2.34
CA ASP A 70 9.78 -15.27 2.73
C ASP A 70 9.53 -14.61 4.09
N TYR A 71 8.59 -13.68 4.12
CA TYR A 71 8.19 -12.91 5.29
C TYR A 71 6.84 -13.37 5.86
N GLY A 72 6.18 -14.36 5.24
CA GLY A 72 4.92 -14.92 5.72
C GLY A 72 3.82 -13.87 5.83
N ASP A 73 3.06 -13.93 6.93
CA ASP A 73 2.07 -12.90 7.27
C ASP A 73 2.75 -11.75 8.02
N ALA A 74 2.67 -10.55 7.44
CA ALA A 74 3.32 -9.37 8.00
C ALA A 74 2.30 -8.35 8.50
N LEU A 75 2.62 -7.76 9.66
CA LEU A 75 1.92 -6.61 10.23
C LEU A 75 2.88 -5.42 10.21
N LEU A 76 2.63 -4.44 9.35
CA LEU A 76 3.44 -3.22 9.27
C LEU A 76 2.86 -2.16 10.19
N MET A 77 3.59 -1.82 11.25
CA MET A 77 3.16 -0.84 12.25
C MET A 77 4.16 0.30 12.39
N GLY A 78 3.65 1.53 12.47
CA GLY A 78 4.48 2.70 12.74
C GLY A 78 3.71 4.02 12.63
N VAL A 79 4.10 5.02 13.40
CA VAL A 79 3.53 6.37 13.32
C VAL A 79 4.66 7.32 12.99
N PHE A 80 4.71 7.76 11.75
CA PHE A 80 5.75 8.64 11.25
C PHE A 80 5.18 10.04 10.98
N GLY A 81 6.00 11.08 11.17
CA GLY A 81 5.63 12.46 10.87
C GLY A 81 5.73 12.81 9.39
N SER A 82 6.47 12.02 8.62
CA SER A 82 6.60 12.08 7.16
C SER A 82 6.91 10.69 6.61
N GLU A 83 7.01 10.57 5.28
CA GLU A 83 7.12 9.27 4.61
C GLU A 83 8.28 8.41 5.14
N THR A 84 7.94 7.20 5.59
CA THR A 84 8.87 6.10 5.83
C THR A 84 8.55 4.98 4.83
N THR A 85 9.57 4.39 4.22
CA THR A 85 9.36 3.43 3.12
C THR A 85 9.83 2.03 3.49
N VAL A 86 8.94 1.03 3.39
CA VAL A 86 9.30 -0.39 3.33
C VAL A 86 9.41 -0.78 1.85
N VAL A 87 10.61 -1.15 1.40
CA VAL A 87 10.91 -1.41 -0.01
C VAL A 87 11.79 -2.63 -0.21
N VAL A 88 11.50 -3.41 -1.26
CA VAL A 88 12.36 -4.54 -1.64
C VAL A 88 13.68 -4.06 -2.24
N ALA A 89 14.78 -4.70 -1.84
CA ALA A 89 16.11 -4.45 -2.39
C ALA A 89 16.14 -4.66 -3.91
N SER A 90 16.91 -3.84 -4.61
CA SER A 90 16.95 -3.85 -6.08
C SER A 90 17.40 -5.21 -6.62
N GLY A 91 16.55 -5.86 -7.41
CA GLY A 91 16.83 -7.16 -8.03
C GLY A 91 16.55 -8.37 -7.14
N GLU A 92 16.08 -8.15 -5.91
CA GLU A 92 15.69 -9.19 -4.97
C GLU A 92 14.16 -9.36 -4.93
N GLN A 93 13.68 -10.43 -4.29
CA GLN A 93 12.24 -10.71 -4.14
C GLN A 93 11.88 -11.00 -2.69
N ALA A 94 11.06 -10.12 -2.09
CA ALA A 94 10.43 -10.35 -0.80
C ALA A 94 9.01 -10.88 -1.01
N ARG A 95 8.73 -12.07 -0.49
CA ARG A 95 7.43 -12.73 -0.61
C ARG A 95 6.65 -12.63 0.70
N PHE A 96 5.35 -12.38 0.59
CA PHE A 96 4.42 -12.31 1.71
C PHE A 96 3.20 -13.17 1.43
N ARG A 97 2.74 -13.90 2.44
CA ARG A 97 1.43 -14.56 2.40
C ARG A 97 0.31 -13.52 2.49
N SER A 98 0.43 -12.56 3.40
CA SER A 98 -0.45 -11.40 3.52
C SER A 98 0.25 -10.23 4.20
N VAL A 99 -0.27 -9.03 3.99
CA VAL A 99 0.24 -7.79 4.60
C VAL A 99 -0.92 -7.00 5.18
N GLU A 100 -0.87 -6.74 6.48
CA GLU A 100 -1.74 -5.77 7.14
C GLU A 100 -0.92 -4.53 7.51
N ILE A 101 -1.40 -3.35 7.14
CA ILE A 101 -0.75 -2.08 7.44
C ILE A 101 -1.60 -1.34 8.47
N ARG A 102 -0.95 -0.96 9.57
CA ARG A 102 -1.46 -0.13 10.67
C ARG A 102 -0.46 0.99 10.92
N ALA A 103 -0.39 1.93 10.00
CA ALA A 103 0.65 2.95 10.02
C ALA A 103 0.21 4.31 9.49
N THR A 104 0.93 5.35 9.87
CA THR A 104 0.77 6.71 9.34
C THR A 104 2.01 7.11 8.53
N HIS A 105 1.82 7.66 7.34
CA HIS A 105 2.90 8.05 6.41
C HIS A 105 3.85 6.90 6.04
N LEU A 106 3.29 5.73 5.73
CA LEU A 106 4.08 4.56 5.32
C LEU A 106 3.88 4.24 3.84
N THR A 107 4.97 4.02 3.12
CA THR A 107 4.97 3.47 1.76
C THR A 107 5.45 2.01 1.79
N PHE A 108 4.64 1.07 1.31
CA PHE A 108 5.00 -0.35 1.10
C PHE A 108 5.15 -0.62 -0.39
N ARG A 109 6.34 -1.09 -0.81
CA ARG A 109 6.71 -1.08 -2.23
C ARG A 109 7.48 -2.30 -2.72
N GLY A 110 7.12 -2.79 -3.90
CA GLY A 110 7.93 -3.72 -4.70
C GLY A 110 7.86 -5.19 -4.29
N ALA A 111 6.94 -5.54 -3.38
CA ALA A 111 6.82 -6.89 -2.84
C ALA A 111 5.92 -7.79 -3.67
N THR A 112 6.09 -9.10 -3.50
CA THR A 112 5.15 -10.09 -4.04
C THR A 112 4.27 -10.62 -2.90
N VAL A 113 2.95 -10.50 -3.05
CA VAL A 113 1.98 -10.93 -2.03
C VAL A 113 1.06 -12.00 -2.61
N SER A 114 1.05 -13.18 -2.01
CA SER A 114 0.17 -14.26 -2.44
C SER A 114 -0.15 -15.24 -1.32
N LEU A 115 -1.43 -15.54 -1.16
CA LEU A 115 -1.89 -16.55 -0.21
C LEU A 115 -1.40 -17.97 -0.58
N SER A 116 -1.00 -18.20 -1.85
CA SER A 116 -0.39 -19.45 -2.30
C SER A 116 1.00 -19.72 -1.72
N TYR A 117 1.60 -18.77 -1.01
CA TYR A 117 2.82 -19.01 -0.24
C TYR A 117 2.56 -19.68 1.11
N GLY A 118 1.30 -19.73 1.56
CA GLY A 118 0.88 -20.49 2.73
C GLY A 118 0.39 -21.90 2.37
N ASP A 119 0.62 -22.85 3.27
CA ASP A 119 0.00 -24.18 3.27
C ASP A 119 -0.63 -24.42 4.66
N PRO A 120 -1.96 -24.62 4.75
CA PRO A 120 -2.94 -24.67 3.66
C PRO A 120 -3.22 -23.30 3.00
N TYR A 121 -3.68 -23.33 1.75
CA TYR A 121 -4.27 -22.17 1.08
C TYR A 121 -5.64 -21.83 1.69
N GLU A 122 -5.82 -20.57 2.09
CA GLU A 122 -7.05 -20.06 2.70
C GLU A 122 -7.37 -18.71 2.09
N ALA A 123 -8.53 -18.61 1.43
CA ALA A 123 -8.96 -17.38 0.75
C ALA A 123 -9.28 -16.27 1.77
N ARG A 124 -8.70 -15.09 1.57
CA ARG A 124 -8.92 -13.88 2.40
C ARG A 124 -8.39 -12.64 1.67
N THR A 125 -8.29 -11.49 2.35
CA THR A 125 -7.62 -10.31 1.79
C THR A 125 -6.10 -10.46 1.86
N MET A 126 -5.39 -10.19 0.76
CA MET A 126 -3.93 -10.24 0.69
C MET A 126 -3.26 -8.99 1.26
N VAL A 127 -3.72 -7.80 0.89
CA VAL A 127 -3.22 -6.53 1.43
C VAL A 127 -4.35 -5.75 2.08
N THR A 128 -4.21 -5.43 3.36
CA THR A 128 -5.18 -4.61 4.11
C THR A 128 -4.52 -3.34 4.61
N VAL A 129 -5.07 -2.18 4.23
CA VAL A 129 -4.78 -0.91 4.90
C VAL A 129 -5.86 -0.68 5.94
N HIS A 130 -5.52 -0.96 7.20
CA HIS A 130 -6.47 -0.91 8.32
C HIS A 130 -6.89 0.53 8.61
N GLY A 131 -8.14 0.75 9.06
CA GLY A 131 -8.69 2.10 9.31
C GLY A 131 -8.09 2.88 10.47
N SER A 132 -7.09 2.32 11.17
CA SER A 132 -6.24 3.08 12.09
C SER A 132 -5.04 3.73 11.40
N SER A 133 -4.92 3.57 10.09
CA SER A 133 -3.85 4.13 9.26
C SER A 133 -4.26 5.48 8.68
N GLU A 134 -3.30 6.21 8.12
CA GLU A 134 -3.52 7.46 7.38
C GLU A 134 -2.33 7.70 6.45
N SER A 135 -2.56 8.25 5.25
CA SER A 135 -1.48 8.58 4.30
C SER A 135 -0.57 7.39 4.00
N VAL A 136 -1.17 6.25 3.66
CA VAL A 136 -0.44 5.01 3.30
C VAL A 136 -0.36 4.87 1.78
N THR A 137 0.80 4.43 1.29
CA THR A 137 0.96 4.04 -0.12
C THR A 137 1.28 2.55 -0.24
N VAL A 138 0.56 1.84 -1.12
CA VAL A 138 0.93 0.49 -1.58
C VAL A 138 1.26 0.57 -3.07
N ALA A 139 2.51 0.33 -3.44
CA ALA A 139 2.98 0.59 -4.79
C ALA A 139 3.88 -0.49 -5.40
N ASP A 140 3.78 -0.64 -6.73
CA ASP A 140 4.66 -1.50 -7.53
C ASP A 140 4.72 -2.96 -7.03
N CYS A 141 3.67 -3.47 -6.39
CA CYS A 141 3.60 -4.85 -5.89
C CYS A 141 2.97 -5.80 -6.92
N ASP A 142 3.33 -7.08 -6.86
CA ASP A 142 2.64 -8.17 -7.56
C ASP A 142 1.79 -8.96 -6.55
N ILE A 143 0.47 -8.86 -6.69
CA ILE A 143 -0.52 -9.35 -5.72
C ILE A 143 -1.41 -10.36 -6.43
N PHE A 144 -1.46 -11.61 -5.95
CA PHE A 144 -2.26 -12.63 -6.64
C PHE A 144 -2.70 -13.74 -5.70
N SER A 145 -3.90 -14.29 -5.90
CA SER A 145 -4.37 -15.41 -5.06
C SER A 145 -3.50 -16.64 -5.25
N VAL A 146 -3.29 -17.03 -6.52
CA VAL A 146 -2.42 -18.11 -6.98
C VAL A 146 -1.73 -17.71 -8.28
N THR A 147 -0.67 -18.42 -8.65
CA THR A 147 0.06 -18.15 -9.90
C THR A 147 -0.83 -18.41 -11.12
N ASP A 148 -0.51 -17.76 -12.24
CA ASP A 148 -1.28 -17.92 -13.49
C ASP A 148 -1.34 -19.38 -13.95
N GLY A 149 -0.27 -20.16 -13.71
CA GLY A 149 -0.24 -21.59 -14.02
C GLY A 149 -1.21 -22.44 -13.20
N VAL A 150 -1.48 -22.06 -11.95
CA VAL A 150 -2.49 -22.73 -11.11
C VAL A 150 -3.90 -22.30 -11.52
N ALA A 151 -4.11 -20.99 -11.70
CA ALA A 151 -5.40 -20.43 -12.12
C ALA A 151 -5.84 -20.92 -13.51
N ALA A 152 -4.89 -21.21 -14.42
CA ALA A 152 -5.20 -21.77 -15.73
C ALA A 152 -5.87 -23.16 -15.65
N GLY A 153 -5.70 -23.89 -14.54
CA GLY A 153 -6.35 -25.17 -14.29
C GLY A 153 -7.67 -25.08 -13.53
N TRP A 154 -8.08 -23.89 -13.06
CA TRP A 154 -9.29 -23.70 -12.28
C TRP A 154 -10.56 -23.92 -13.11
N GLY A 155 -11.49 -24.72 -12.58
CA GLY A 155 -12.86 -24.83 -13.07
C GLY A 155 -13.75 -23.70 -12.52
N ALA A 156 -15.02 -23.68 -12.92
CA ALA A 156 -15.99 -22.70 -12.43
C ALA A 156 -16.10 -22.71 -10.89
N ALA A 157 -16.15 -23.91 -10.29
CA ALA A 157 -16.22 -24.05 -8.84
C ALA A 157 -14.97 -23.50 -8.13
N ASP A 158 -13.79 -23.61 -8.74
CA ASP A 158 -12.57 -23.05 -8.19
C ASP A 158 -12.64 -21.52 -8.22
N TRP A 159 -12.97 -20.94 -9.39
CA TRP A 159 -13.16 -19.48 -9.56
C TRP A 159 -14.27 -18.89 -8.68
N ALA A 160 -15.28 -19.65 -8.30
CA ALA A 160 -16.33 -19.18 -7.40
C ALA A 160 -15.87 -19.12 -5.92
N ASN A 161 -14.93 -20.00 -5.51
CA ASN A 161 -14.64 -20.25 -4.09
C ASN A 161 -13.22 -19.92 -3.64
N LEU A 162 -12.23 -20.01 -4.53
CA LEU A 162 -10.82 -19.88 -4.19
C LEU A 162 -10.25 -18.47 -4.35
N PRO A 163 -10.68 -17.63 -5.31
CA PRO A 163 -10.08 -16.32 -5.49
C PRO A 163 -10.23 -15.44 -4.25
N SER A 164 -9.13 -14.79 -3.91
CA SER A 164 -8.97 -13.93 -2.74
C SER A 164 -9.19 -12.47 -3.09
N THR A 165 -9.38 -11.61 -2.09
CA THR A 165 -9.40 -10.16 -2.31
C THR A 165 -7.95 -9.65 -2.43
N GLY A 166 -7.65 -8.90 -3.50
CA GLY A 166 -6.35 -8.27 -3.71
C GLY A 166 -6.01 -7.27 -2.61
N VAL A 167 -6.70 -6.14 -2.61
CA VAL A 167 -6.45 -5.02 -1.69
C VAL A 167 -7.75 -4.54 -1.06
N SER A 168 -7.73 -4.34 0.26
CA SER A 168 -8.79 -3.69 1.03
C SER A 168 -8.25 -2.43 1.70
N VAL A 169 -8.92 -1.30 1.48
CA VAL A 169 -8.56 0.01 2.04
C VAL A 169 -9.70 0.51 2.91
N ARG A 170 -9.39 0.75 4.20
CA ARG A 170 -10.31 1.32 5.20
C ARG A 170 -9.80 2.61 5.84
N ALA A 171 -8.77 3.21 5.24
CA ALA A 171 -8.05 4.36 5.80
C ALA A 171 -8.06 5.54 4.84
N PRO A 172 -8.19 6.78 5.36
CA PRO A 172 -8.15 7.99 4.55
C PRO A 172 -6.80 8.19 3.87
N ASP A 173 -6.81 8.97 2.78
CA ASP A 173 -5.62 9.45 2.07
C ASP A 173 -4.68 8.32 1.62
N THR A 174 -5.25 7.14 1.35
CA THR A 174 -4.49 5.97 0.92
C THR A 174 -4.28 5.99 -0.60
N THR A 175 -3.05 5.73 -1.03
CA THR A 175 -2.71 5.56 -2.44
C THR A 175 -2.40 4.10 -2.77
N ILE A 176 -3.11 3.52 -3.74
CA ILE A 176 -2.82 2.21 -4.32
C ILE A 176 -2.34 2.43 -5.75
N ALA A 177 -1.06 2.24 -6.02
CA ALA A 177 -0.44 2.68 -7.28
C ALA A 177 0.37 1.60 -8.01
N ASN A 178 0.17 1.46 -9.32
CA ASN A 178 1.02 0.64 -10.20
C ASN A 178 1.19 -0.83 -9.77
N ASN A 179 0.22 -1.37 -9.04
CA ASN A 179 0.26 -2.77 -8.63
C ASN A 179 -0.28 -3.66 -9.74
N ARG A 180 0.24 -4.88 -9.83
CA ARG A 180 -0.34 -5.95 -10.64
C ARG A 180 -1.16 -6.84 -9.73
N VAL A 181 -2.47 -6.94 -9.97
CA VAL A 181 -3.42 -7.70 -9.15
C VAL A 181 -4.06 -8.79 -10.00
N ARG A 182 -3.90 -10.08 -9.64
CA ARG A 182 -4.30 -11.19 -10.52
C ARG A 182 -5.03 -12.33 -9.83
N ASN A 183 -5.89 -12.98 -10.60
CA ASN A 183 -6.60 -14.21 -10.21
C ASN A 183 -7.35 -14.04 -8.88
N VAL A 184 -8.11 -12.96 -8.77
CA VAL A 184 -8.75 -12.49 -7.53
C VAL A 184 -10.27 -12.64 -7.57
N GLY A 185 -10.92 -12.59 -6.41
CA GLY A 185 -12.37 -12.41 -6.35
C GLY A 185 -12.64 -10.93 -6.57
N HIS A 186 -12.24 -10.12 -5.60
CA HIS A 186 -12.22 -8.66 -5.73
C HIS A 186 -10.80 -8.14 -5.96
N GLY A 187 -10.61 -7.20 -6.89
CA GLY A 187 -9.32 -6.55 -7.13
C GLY A 187 -8.93 -5.58 -6.02
N ILE A 188 -9.35 -4.32 -6.13
CA ILE A 188 -9.05 -3.26 -5.15
C ILE A 188 -10.36 -2.69 -4.62
N SER A 189 -10.58 -2.78 -3.31
CA SER A 189 -11.77 -2.25 -2.65
C SER A 189 -11.43 -1.10 -1.71
N VAL A 190 -11.97 0.08 -1.99
CA VAL A 190 -11.95 1.24 -1.09
C VAL A 190 -13.29 1.30 -0.36
N ALA A 191 -13.27 1.17 0.96
CA ALA A 191 -14.45 1.18 1.81
C ALA A 191 -14.96 2.61 2.08
N HIS A 192 -16.19 2.71 2.60
CA HIS A 192 -16.87 3.98 2.88
C HIS A 192 -16.12 4.86 3.91
N ASP A 193 -15.32 4.24 4.78
CA ASP A 193 -14.52 4.88 5.84
C ASP A 193 -13.13 5.32 5.35
N ALA A 194 -12.86 5.24 4.04
CA ALA A 194 -11.59 5.58 3.41
C ALA A 194 -11.69 6.74 2.39
N PRO A 195 -11.96 7.98 2.84
CA PRO A 195 -12.07 9.11 1.93
C PRO A 195 -10.73 9.48 1.28
N ASN A 196 -10.78 10.20 0.16
CA ASN A 196 -9.64 10.72 -0.59
C ASN A 196 -8.65 9.64 -1.10
N ALA A 197 -9.10 8.39 -1.23
CA ALA A 197 -8.23 7.34 -1.74
C ALA A 197 -7.85 7.61 -3.21
N ILE A 198 -6.58 7.35 -3.56
CA ILE A 198 -6.09 7.44 -4.94
C ILE A 198 -5.74 6.03 -5.42
N VAL A 199 -6.51 5.51 -6.37
CA VAL A 199 -6.26 4.21 -7.01
C VAL A 199 -5.82 4.46 -8.44
N ARG A 200 -4.52 4.31 -8.72
CA ARG A 200 -3.95 4.74 -10.01
C ARG A 200 -2.99 3.76 -10.66
N GLY A 201 -3.08 3.64 -11.99
CA GLY A 201 -2.09 2.87 -12.77
C GLY A 201 -2.04 1.37 -12.47
N ASN A 202 -2.98 0.83 -11.70
CA ASN A 202 -2.99 -0.59 -11.33
C ASN A 202 -3.47 -1.44 -12.52
N HIS A 203 -2.98 -2.67 -12.59
CA HIS A 203 -3.41 -3.66 -13.57
C HIS A 203 -4.09 -4.83 -12.86
N ILE A 204 -5.42 -4.87 -12.94
CA ILE A 204 -6.27 -5.94 -12.41
C ILE A 204 -6.61 -6.89 -13.57
N ASP A 205 -6.26 -8.17 -13.43
CA ASP A 205 -6.38 -9.15 -14.50
C ASP A 205 -6.84 -10.52 -13.97
N GLY A 206 -8.04 -10.93 -14.37
CA GLY A 206 -8.65 -12.16 -13.89
C GLY A 206 -9.34 -11.93 -12.55
N PHE A 207 -10.64 -11.64 -12.60
CA PHE A 207 -11.47 -11.43 -11.42
C PHE A 207 -12.83 -12.14 -11.56
N SER A 208 -13.41 -12.65 -10.47
CA SER A 208 -14.72 -13.35 -10.46
C SER A 208 -15.76 -12.71 -9.53
N ARG A 209 -15.52 -11.43 -9.20
CA ARG A 209 -16.43 -10.50 -8.52
C ARG A 209 -16.20 -9.12 -9.09
N ASP A 210 -15.70 -8.16 -8.31
CA ASP A 210 -15.47 -6.80 -8.80
C ASP A 210 -13.99 -6.48 -8.97
N GLY A 211 -13.65 -5.89 -10.10
CA GLY A 211 -12.29 -5.39 -10.35
C GLY A 211 -11.91 -4.25 -9.40
N LEU A 212 -12.78 -3.24 -9.28
CA LEU A 212 -12.60 -2.08 -8.41
C LEU A 212 -13.87 -1.80 -7.61
N ARG A 213 -13.74 -1.37 -6.35
CA ARG A 213 -14.83 -0.78 -5.58
C ARG A 213 -14.45 0.58 -5.03
N GLY A 214 -15.29 1.58 -5.27
CA GLY A 214 -15.10 2.95 -4.80
C GLY A 214 -16.26 3.44 -3.95
N ILE A 215 -16.24 3.11 -2.67
CA ILE A 215 -17.33 3.35 -1.72
C ILE A 215 -17.04 4.60 -0.84
N GLY A 216 -15.77 4.98 -0.70
CA GLY A 216 -15.34 6.17 0.04
C GLY A 216 -15.52 7.47 -0.75
N ASP A 217 -15.76 8.57 -0.03
CA ASP A 217 -15.88 9.90 -0.60
C ASP A 217 -14.57 10.40 -1.22
N TYR A 218 -14.69 11.22 -2.26
CA TYR A 218 -13.60 11.94 -2.95
C TYR A 218 -12.49 11.03 -3.49
N GLY A 219 -12.81 9.77 -3.78
CA GLY A 219 -11.87 8.82 -4.36
C GLY A 219 -11.52 9.14 -5.81
N LEU A 220 -10.23 9.07 -6.16
CA LEU A 220 -9.74 9.19 -7.52
C LEU A 220 -9.29 7.82 -8.06
N PHE A 221 -10.00 7.32 -9.06
CA PHE A 221 -9.66 6.10 -9.78
C PHE A 221 -9.18 6.46 -11.17
N GLU A 222 -7.88 6.36 -11.43
CA GLU A 222 -7.33 6.80 -12.71
C GLU A 222 -6.30 5.90 -13.38
N TYR A 223 -6.39 5.81 -14.70
CA TYR A 223 -5.44 5.08 -15.55
C TYR A 223 -5.21 3.63 -15.11
N ASN A 224 -6.18 3.01 -14.45
CA ASN A 224 -6.14 1.59 -14.13
C ASN A 224 -6.56 0.78 -15.35
N VAL A 225 -6.00 -0.41 -15.50
CA VAL A 225 -6.46 -1.43 -16.46
C VAL A 225 -7.17 -2.51 -15.66
N VAL A 226 -8.46 -2.74 -15.93
CA VAL A 226 -9.23 -3.83 -15.34
C VAL A 226 -9.72 -4.71 -16.47
N ARG A 227 -9.36 -5.98 -16.43
CA ARG A 227 -9.75 -6.91 -17.47
C ARG A 227 -10.06 -8.30 -16.97
N ASN A 228 -10.68 -9.06 -17.85
CA ASN A 228 -10.71 -10.52 -17.77
C ASN A 228 -11.65 -11.08 -16.67
N ALA A 229 -12.91 -10.64 -16.65
CA ALA A 229 -13.94 -11.15 -15.73
C ALA A 229 -14.28 -12.64 -15.95
N TYR A 230 -14.55 -13.36 -14.85
CA TYR A 230 -14.90 -14.79 -14.80
C TYR A 230 -16.31 -14.98 -14.26
N ASP A 231 -17.28 -15.23 -15.15
CA ASP A 231 -18.68 -15.51 -14.80
C ASP A 231 -18.84 -17.00 -14.48
N VAL A 232 -18.96 -17.30 -13.19
CA VAL A 232 -18.86 -18.66 -12.66
C VAL A 232 -19.94 -19.02 -11.64
N ASP A 233 -20.72 -18.06 -11.18
CA ASP A 233 -21.88 -18.22 -10.31
C ASP A 233 -22.91 -17.10 -10.55
N ASP A 234 -23.98 -17.03 -9.76
CA ASP A 234 -25.03 -16.00 -9.90
C ASP A 234 -24.58 -14.61 -9.40
N HIS A 235 -23.33 -14.45 -8.97
CA HIS A 235 -22.79 -13.16 -8.60
C HIS A 235 -22.58 -12.31 -9.85
N HIS A 236 -22.75 -11.00 -9.70
CA HIS A 236 -22.43 -10.07 -10.75
C HIS A 236 -20.97 -9.66 -10.64
N ASP A 237 -20.30 -9.55 -11.80
CA ASP A 237 -18.95 -9.03 -11.88
C ASP A 237 -18.96 -7.58 -12.39
N ASP A 238 -18.43 -6.62 -11.62
CA ASP A 238 -18.29 -5.23 -12.06
C ASP A 238 -16.83 -4.87 -12.38
N PHE A 239 -16.58 -4.06 -13.42
CA PHE A 239 -15.24 -3.44 -13.54
C PHE A 239 -15.02 -2.42 -12.43
N PHE A 240 -16.06 -1.67 -12.12
CA PHE A 240 -16.11 -0.73 -11.02
C PHE A 240 -17.50 -0.75 -10.40
N GLN A 241 -17.56 -1.00 -9.09
CA GLN A 241 -18.78 -0.96 -8.30
C GLN A 241 -18.72 0.15 -7.24
N SER A 242 -19.85 0.82 -7.02
CA SER A 242 -20.04 1.72 -5.90
C SER A 242 -21.46 1.62 -5.37
N TRP A 243 -21.62 1.81 -4.07
CA TRP A 243 -22.89 2.00 -3.39
C TRP A 243 -22.67 2.89 -2.18
N SER A 244 -23.70 3.60 -1.75
CA SER A 244 -23.60 4.43 -0.56
C SER A 244 -23.78 3.61 0.72
N VAL A 245 -23.24 4.10 1.84
CA VAL A 245 -23.39 3.44 3.14
C VAL A 245 -23.93 4.46 4.14
N GLY A 246 -25.04 4.13 4.79
CA GLY A 246 -25.66 4.93 5.85
C GLY A 246 -24.80 5.00 7.11
N ALA A 247 -25.14 5.91 8.02
CA ALA A 247 -24.36 6.12 9.25
C ALA A 247 -24.31 4.89 10.18
N ASP A 248 -25.27 3.97 10.03
CA ASP A 248 -25.37 2.70 10.75
C ASP A 248 -24.70 1.52 10.00
N GLY A 249 -24.09 1.79 8.85
CA GLY A 249 -23.48 0.77 7.99
C GLY A 249 -24.44 0.16 6.96
N THR A 250 -25.70 0.60 6.90
CA THR A 250 -26.69 0.06 5.96
C THR A 250 -26.38 0.48 4.52
N PRO A 251 -26.21 -0.47 3.56
CA PRO A 251 -26.04 -0.15 2.15
C PRO A 251 -27.24 0.59 1.58
N GLY A 252 -27.01 1.60 0.75
CA GLY A 252 -28.04 2.35 0.04
C GLY A 252 -28.66 3.53 0.79
N GLU A 253 -28.33 3.72 2.07
CA GLU A 253 -28.91 4.78 2.91
C GLU A 253 -27.99 5.99 3.11
N GLY A 254 -26.91 6.08 2.34
CA GLY A 254 -25.92 7.16 2.45
C GLY A 254 -25.82 8.03 1.20
N VAL A 255 -24.68 8.69 1.06
CA VAL A 255 -24.26 9.38 -0.16
C VAL A 255 -22.78 9.13 -0.39
N VAL A 256 -22.37 8.79 -1.61
CA VAL A 256 -20.97 8.80 -2.05
C VAL A 256 -20.69 10.10 -2.81
N ARG A 257 -19.63 10.83 -2.47
CA ARG A 257 -19.35 12.16 -3.01
C ARG A 257 -18.08 12.24 -3.83
N GLY A 258 -18.10 13.03 -4.90
CA GLY A 258 -16.90 13.51 -5.61
C GLY A 258 -15.96 12.41 -6.12
N VAL A 259 -16.48 11.21 -6.39
CA VAL A 259 -15.67 10.11 -6.94
C VAL A 259 -15.38 10.39 -8.41
N VAL A 260 -14.11 10.36 -8.77
CA VAL A 260 -13.64 10.60 -10.14
C VAL A 260 -13.10 9.32 -10.74
N LEU A 261 -13.68 8.90 -11.86
CA LEU A 261 -13.10 7.88 -12.75
C LEU A 261 -12.49 8.55 -13.97
N ARG A 262 -11.15 8.48 -14.13
CA ARG A 262 -10.44 9.16 -15.21
C ARG A 262 -9.48 8.22 -15.96
N GLY A 263 -9.70 8.04 -17.25
CA GLY A 263 -8.74 7.36 -18.13
C GLY A 263 -8.50 5.88 -17.81
N ASN A 264 -9.38 5.24 -17.04
CA ASN A 264 -9.33 3.79 -16.81
C ASN A 264 -9.67 3.04 -18.11
N PHE A 265 -9.09 1.85 -18.27
CA PHE A 265 -9.31 0.98 -19.41
C PHE A 265 -9.92 -0.34 -18.95
N PHE A 266 -11.15 -0.61 -19.41
CA PHE A 266 -11.92 -1.78 -19.01
C PHE A 266 -12.13 -2.71 -20.21
N ILE A 267 -11.70 -3.97 -20.08
CA ILE A 267 -11.78 -4.98 -21.15
C ILE A 267 -12.44 -6.23 -20.59
N ASN A 268 -13.58 -6.62 -21.16
CA ASN A 268 -14.31 -7.78 -20.65
C ASN A 268 -13.48 -9.06 -20.71
N PHE A 269 -12.96 -9.36 -21.89
CA PHE A 269 -11.96 -10.38 -22.11
C PHE A 269 -11.17 -10.08 -23.38
N ASP A 270 -9.88 -10.34 -23.35
CA ASP A 270 -8.98 -10.16 -24.50
C ASP A 270 -8.79 -11.44 -25.33
N ASP A 271 -8.93 -12.60 -24.70
CA ASP A 271 -9.01 -13.90 -25.38
C ASP A 271 -10.47 -14.39 -25.50
N PRO A 272 -11.06 -14.46 -26.71
CA PRO A 272 -12.42 -14.96 -26.91
C PRO A 272 -12.56 -16.47 -26.68
N ALA A 273 -11.46 -17.23 -26.60
CA ALA A 273 -11.47 -18.67 -26.37
C ALA A 273 -11.34 -19.06 -24.88
N ARG A 274 -11.15 -18.08 -23.98
CA ARG A 274 -10.99 -18.35 -22.55
C ARG A 274 -12.22 -19.06 -21.97
N PRO A 275 -12.04 -19.94 -20.98
CA PRO A 275 -13.17 -20.49 -20.23
C PRO A 275 -13.82 -19.42 -19.35
N PHE A 276 -15.13 -19.57 -19.14
CA PHE A 276 -15.95 -18.73 -18.24
C PHE A 276 -15.81 -17.22 -18.50
N ALA A 277 -15.67 -16.82 -19.78
CA ALA A 277 -15.63 -15.43 -20.16
C ALA A 277 -16.90 -14.71 -19.68
N GLY A 278 -16.79 -13.89 -18.65
CA GLY A 278 -17.94 -13.22 -18.05
C GLY A 278 -18.37 -11.99 -18.81
N GLN A 279 -19.64 -11.61 -18.64
CA GLN A 279 -20.14 -10.29 -19.05
C GLN A 279 -20.15 -9.38 -17.84
N ALA A 280 -19.04 -8.68 -17.60
CA ALA A 280 -18.99 -7.71 -16.53
C ALA A 280 -20.06 -6.62 -16.77
N GLN A 281 -20.79 -6.22 -15.72
CA GLN A 281 -21.89 -5.25 -15.83
C GLN A 281 -21.43 -3.84 -16.21
N GLY A 282 -20.11 -3.57 -16.10
CA GLY A 282 -19.51 -2.31 -16.53
C GLY A 282 -19.06 -1.46 -15.34
N ILE A 283 -19.48 -0.20 -15.35
CA ILE A 283 -19.32 0.76 -14.25
C ILE A 283 -20.70 0.90 -13.61
N GLY A 284 -20.85 0.41 -12.38
CA GLY A 284 -22.10 0.40 -11.64
C GLY A 284 -22.05 1.28 -10.40
N CYS A 285 -22.93 2.28 -10.36
CA CYS A 285 -23.24 3.06 -9.15
C CYS A 285 -24.63 2.64 -8.68
N PHE A 286 -24.66 1.67 -7.76
CA PHE A 286 -25.87 1.05 -7.25
C PHE A 286 -26.27 1.68 -5.91
N ASP A 287 -27.47 1.35 -5.42
CA ASP A 287 -28.00 1.64 -4.08
C ASP A 287 -27.57 2.97 -3.42
N GLY A 288 -28.53 3.89 -3.36
CA GLY A 288 -28.44 5.18 -2.66
C GLY A 288 -28.01 6.34 -3.56
N PHE A 289 -27.42 7.37 -2.96
CA PHE A 289 -27.20 8.66 -3.63
C PHE A 289 -25.73 8.94 -3.96
N PHE A 290 -25.54 9.73 -5.03
CA PHE A 290 -24.23 10.12 -5.54
C PHE A 290 -24.22 11.63 -5.82
N GLU A 291 -23.22 12.34 -5.32
CA GLU A 291 -23.04 13.79 -5.47
C GLU A 291 -21.63 14.11 -6.01
N ASP A 292 -21.49 15.24 -6.70
CA ASP A 292 -20.21 15.82 -7.15
C ASP A 292 -19.96 17.14 -6.42
#